data_AF-A0A3A9SLP1-F1
#
_entry.id   AF-A0A3A9SLP1-F1
#
_cell.length_a   1.000
_cell.length_b   1.000
_cell.length_c   1.000
_cell.angle_alpha   90.00
_cell.angle_beta   90.00
_cell.angle_gamma   90.00
#
_symmetry.space_group_name_H-M   'P 1'
#
loop_
_entity.id
_entity.type
_entity.pdbx_description
1 polymer ?
#
loop_
_entity_poly.entity_id
_entity_poly.type
_entity_poly.pdbx_seq_one_letter_code
_entity_poly.pdbx_strand_id
1 'polypeptide(L)'
;MNYDYRCDGIDGLVLIDEKYLDEIDDNLLAELDIILDRDGKTELIHDFPNEKWKDVRKRETKNIVEFCNSGKMVLFLANKDEYNCKITISDTKSDSYTYIDVESGKLIVINASELVQCLAYPELEMEILLKIDNVDRGIYSVKYDGIKNIELIKERVHFSDAHNVIEL
;
A
#
# COMPACT_ATOMS: atom_id res chain seq x y z
N MET A 1 -13.29 9.22 -8.47
CA MET A 1 -12.32 8.89 -9.53
C MET A 1 -12.31 7.38 -9.68
N ASN A 2 -12.21 6.85 -10.89
CA ASN A 2 -12.26 5.40 -11.15
C ASN A 2 -10.92 4.93 -11.71
N TYR A 3 -10.56 3.68 -11.47
CA TYR A 3 -9.37 3.01 -11.99
C TYR A 3 -9.63 1.52 -12.09
N ASP A 4 -8.88 0.84 -12.95
CA ASP A 4 -9.00 -0.61 -13.13
C ASP A 4 -7.84 -1.28 -12.39
N TYR A 5 -8.16 -2.10 -11.40
CA TYR A 5 -7.17 -2.95 -10.73
C TYR A 5 -7.16 -4.32 -11.40
N ARG A 6 -5.97 -4.78 -11.77
CA ARG A 6 -5.74 -6.12 -12.32
C ARG A 6 -4.53 -6.72 -11.66
N CYS A 7 -4.69 -7.93 -11.14
CA CYS A 7 -3.62 -8.73 -10.61
C CYS A 7 -3.78 -10.18 -11.07
N ASP A 8 -2.68 -10.77 -11.55
CA ASP A 8 -2.67 -12.14 -12.04
C ASP A 8 -2.23 -13.20 -11.02
N GLY A 9 -1.84 -12.79 -9.81
CA GLY A 9 -1.25 -13.65 -8.79
C GLY A 9 -1.30 -13.08 -7.38
N ILE A 10 -0.17 -13.16 -6.68
CA ILE A 10 0.05 -12.56 -5.36
C ILE A 10 0.50 -11.12 -5.59
N ASP A 11 -0.27 -10.15 -5.09
CA ASP A 11 0.06 -8.72 -5.25
C ASP A 11 -0.70 -7.88 -4.20
N GLY A 12 -0.66 -6.57 -4.36
CA GLY A 12 -1.46 -5.63 -3.60
C GLY A 12 -1.68 -4.32 -4.33
N LEU A 13 -2.56 -3.50 -3.75
CA LEU A 13 -2.76 -2.12 -4.14
C LEU A 13 -2.03 -1.22 -3.17
N VAL A 14 -1.19 -0.33 -3.68
CA VAL A 14 -0.52 0.72 -2.91
C VAL A 14 -1.22 2.05 -3.15
N LEU A 15 -1.51 2.75 -2.06
CA LEU A 15 -1.84 4.18 -2.05
C LEU A 15 -0.71 4.91 -1.32
N ILE A 16 -0.08 5.88 -1.98
CA ILE A 16 1.10 6.61 -1.46
C ILE A 16 1.11 8.06 -1.98
N ASP A 17 1.57 9.00 -1.17
CA ASP A 17 1.91 10.35 -1.64
C ASP A 17 3.27 10.28 -2.38
N GLU A 18 3.35 10.88 -3.57
CA GLU A 18 4.54 10.76 -4.43
C GLU A 18 5.84 11.19 -3.72
N LYS A 19 5.77 12.06 -2.70
CA LYS A 19 6.92 12.48 -1.90
C LYS A 19 7.64 11.31 -1.22
N TYR A 20 6.91 10.27 -0.81
CA TYR A 20 7.45 9.17 -0.02
C TYR A 20 8.07 8.05 -0.86
N LEU A 21 7.96 8.11 -2.19
CA LEU A 21 8.59 7.11 -3.07
C LEU A 21 10.11 7.04 -2.86
N ASP A 22 10.76 8.20 -2.74
CA ASP A 22 12.20 8.31 -2.53
C ASP A 22 12.66 7.82 -1.14
N GLU A 23 11.73 7.53 -0.22
CA GLU A 23 12.03 6.99 1.11
C GLU A 23 11.97 5.45 1.16
N ILE A 24 11.55 4.80 0.07
CA ILE A 24 11.51 3.34 -0.05
C ILE A 24 12.88 2.86 -0.56
N ASP A 25 13.71 2.37 0.36
CA ASP A 25 15.03 1.83 0.05
C ASP A 25 14.99 0.34 -0.32
N ASP A 26 16.13 -0.21 -0.76
CA ASP A 26 16.25 -1.63 -1.14
C ASP A 26 15.81 -2.59 -0.02
N ASN A 27 15.97 -2.20 1.25
CA ASN A 27 15.52 -3.03 2.37
C ASN A 27 14.00 -3.06 2.42
N LEU A 28 13.34 -1.90 2.38
CA LEU A 28 11.88 -1.80 2.35
C LEU A 28 11.28 -2.49 1.13
N LEU A 29 11.95 -2.45 -0.02
CA LEU A 29 11.55 -3.22 -1.22
C LEU A 29 11.59 -4.73 -0.97
N ALA A 30 12.69 -5.24 -0.40
CA ALA A 30 12.79 -6.66 -0.06
C ALA A 30 11.75 -7.09 0.98
N GLU A 31 11.45 -6.24 1.97
CA GLU A 31 10.37 -6.48 2.92
C GLU A 31 8.99 -6.46 2.25
N LEU A 32 8.78 -5.59 1.23
CA LEU A 32 7.55 -5.54 0.47
C LEU A 32 7.33 -6.83 -0.34
N ASP A 33 8.37 -7.42 -0.94
CA ASP A 33 8.26 -8.73 -1.58
C ASP A 33 7.80 -9.83 -0.61
N ILE A 34 8.39 -9.86 0.60
CA ILE A 34 8.02 -10.83 1.64
C ILE A 34 6.60 -10.59 2.15
N ILE A 35 6.18 -9.33 2.34
CA ILE A 35 4.83 -9.05 2.85
C ILE A 35 3.77 -9.39 1.81
N LEU A 36 4.06 -9.27 0.51
CA LEU A 36 3.15 -9.67 -0.56
C LEU A 36 2.95 -11.19 -0.55
N ASP A 37 3.98 -12.00 -0.33
CA ASP A 37 3.85 -13.45 -0.22
C ASP A 37 3.19 -13.90 1.10
N ARG A 38 1.86 -13.77 1.18
CA ARG A 38 1.06 -14.07 2.38
C ARG A 38 1.25 -15.50 2.89
N ASP A 39 1.32 -16.46 1.97
CA ASP A 39 1.25 -17.90 2.25
C ASP A 39 2.60 -18.62 2.10
N GLY A 40 3.64 -17.94 1.63
CA GLY A 40 4.96 -18.54 1.40
C GLY A 40 4.95 -19.44 0.16
N LYS A 41 4.27 -18.99 -0.90
CA LYS A 41 4.09 -19.73 -2.15
C LYS A 41 5.16 -19.38 -3.20
N THR A 42 5.89 -18.29 -2.99
CA THR A 42 6.99 -17.90 -3.86
C THR A 42 8.28 -18.60 -3.45
N GLU A 43 9.33 -18.44 -4.25
CA GLU A 43 10.65 -18.99 -3.96
C GLU A 43 11.29 -18.37 -2.70
N LEU A 44 10.77 -17.23 -2.19
CA LEU A 44 11.26 -16.57 -0.97
C LEU A 44 11.22 -17.48 0.25
N ILE A 45 10.30 -18.45 0.31
CA ILE A 45 10.24 -19.42 1.41
C ILE A 45 11.51 -20.28 1.50
N HIS A 46 12.25 -20.46 0.39
CA HIS A 46 13.46 -21.27 0.37
C HIS A 46 14.65 -20.61 1.06
N ASP A 47 14.62 -19.29 1.25
CA ASP A 47 15.64 -18.55 2.01
C ASP A 47 15.54 -18.80 3.52
N PHE A 48 14.42 -19.35 3.99
CA PHE A 48 14.13 -19.59 5.41
C PHE A 48 13.81 -21.07 5.71
N PRO A 49 14.78 -21.99 5.47
CA PRO A 49 14.52 -23.41 5.62
C PRO A 49 14.21 -23.78 7.08
N ASN A 50 13.15 -24.57 7.27
CA ASN A 50 12.66 -25.05 8.57
C ASN A 50 11.99 -23.99 9.47
N GLU A 51 11.77 -22.77 8.97
CA GLU A 51 10.99 -21.76 9.69
C GLU A 51 9.52 -21.79 9.27
N LYS A 52 8.64 -21.37 10.18
CA LYS A 52 7.22 -21.19 9.83
C LYS A 52 7.08 -19.86 9.10
N TRP A 53 6.54 -19.91 7.88
CA TRP A 53 6.43 -18.71 7.05
C TRP A 53 5.74 -17.52 7.74
N LYS A 54 4.66 -17.76 8.49
CA LYS A 54 3.98 -16.70 9.25
C LYS A 54 4.90 -15.96 10.24
N ASP A 55 5.86 -16.66 10.83
CA ASP A 55 6.77 -16.13 11.84
C ASP A 55 7.91 -15.36 11.14
N VAL A 56 8.38 -15.86 10.00
CA VAL A 56 9.30 -15.15 9.09
C VAL A 56 8.66 -13.87 8.59
N ARG A 57 7.49 -13.95 7.94
CA ARG A 57 6.78 -12.79 7.40
C ARG A 57 6.56 -11.72 8.46
N LYS A 58 6.15 -12.09 9.68
CA LYS A 58 6.00 -11.12 10.78
C LYS A 58 7.31 -10.43 11.19
N ARG A 59 8.43 -11.17 11.18
CA ARG A 59 9.74 -10.68 11.61
C ARG A 59 10.40 -9.82 10.53
N GLU A 60 10.41 -10.32 9.30
CA GLU A 60 11.12 -9.73 8.16
C GLU A 60 10.34 -8.59 7.50
N THR A 61 9.09 -8.32 7.86
CA THR A 61 8.29 -7.22 7.29
C THR A 61 8.04 -6.09 8.28
N LYS A 62 8.80 -6.07 9.38
CA LYS A 62 8.55 -5.15 10.48
C LYS A 62 8.70 -3.69 10.04
N ASN A 63 9.72 -3.36 9.26
CA ASN A 63 10.00 -1.97 8.90
C ASN A 63 9.03 -1.48 7.82
N ILE A 64 8.64 -2.32 6.86
CA ILE A 64 7.62 -1.94 5.88
C ILE A 64 6.24 -1.75 6.54
N VAL A 65 5.91 -2.56 7.55
CA VAL A 65 4.70 -2.36 8.36
C VAL A 65 4.76 -1.05 9.14
N GLU A 66 5.91 -0.71 9.74
CA GLU A 66 6.11 0.56 10.44
C GLU A 66 6.07 1.77 9.48
N PHE A 67 6.64 1.62 8.28
CA PHE A 67 6.58 2.62 7.21
C PHE A 67 5.13 2.89 6.81
N CYS A 68 4.35 1.84 6.52
CA CYS A 68 2.92 1.97 6.25
C CYS A 68 2.21 2.66 7.42
N ASN A 69 2.38 2.16 8.65
CA ASN A 69 1.68 2.64 9.84
C ASN A 69 2.08 4.07 10.28
N SER A 70 3.14 4.64 9.71
CA SER A 70 3.47 6.06 9.86
C SER A 70 2.58 6.99 9.03
N GLY A 71 1.69 6.44 8.19
CA GLY A 71 0.82 7.18 7.29
C GLY A 71 1.40 7.41 5.91
N LYS A 72 2.62 6.96 5.62
CA LYS A 72 3.26 7.20 4.31
C LYS A 72 2.68 6.36 3.19
N MET A 73 2.19 5.17 3.52
CA MET A 73 1.68 4.21 2.56
C MET A 73 0.53 3.42 3.16
N VAL A 74 -0.50 3.15 2.35
CA VAL A 74 -1.53 2.15 2.65
C VAL A 74 -1.39 1.03 1.65
N LEU A 75 -1.25 -0.20 2.15
CA LEU A 75 -1.07 -1.41 1.37
C LEU A 75 -2.28 -2.33 1.57
N PHE A 76 -3.01 -2.59 0.49
CA PHE A 76 -4.07 -3.60 0.46
C PHE A 76 -3.54 -4.86 -0.20
N LEU A 77 -3.38 -5.92 0.58
CA LEU A 77 -2.97 -7.22 0.09
C LEU A 77 -4.18 -7.91 -0.53
N ALA A 78 -4.11 -8.15 -1.84
CA ALA A 78 -5.22 -8.68 -2.61
C ALA A 78 -4.79 -9.96 -3.34
N ASN A 79 -5.75 -10.86 -3.54
CA ASN A 79 -5.53 -12.04 -4.37
C ASN A 79 -5.77 -11.69 -5.85
N LYS A 80 -5.40 -12.63 -6.73
CA LYS A 80 -5.72 -12.58 -8.17
C LYS A 80 -7.19 -12.20 -8.39
N ASP A 81 -7.41 -11.01 -8.94
CA ASP A 81 -8.74 -10.50 -9.27
C ASP A 81 -8.65 -9.32 -10.24
N GLU A 82 -9.80 -8.97 -10.82
CA GLU A 82 -10.00 -7.80 -11.66
C GLU A 82 -11.19 -6.99 -11.14
N TYR A 83 -10.95 -5.71 -10.84
CA TYR A 83 -11.96 -4.83 -10.28
C TYR A 83 -12.00 -3.49 -10.99
N ASN A 84 -13.21 -3.02 -11.26
CA ASN A 84 -13.46 -1.60 -11.53
C ASN A 84 -13.57 -0.90 -10.18
N CYS A 85 -12.54 -0.11 -9.85
CA CYS A 85 -12.40 0.51 -8.55
C CYS A 85 -12.79 1.99 -8.57
N LYS A 86 -13.08 2.52 -7.39
CA LYS A 86 -13.43 3.92 -7.17
C LYS A 86 -12.76 4.47 -5.92
N ILE A 87 -12.10 5.62 -6.07
CA ILE A 87 -11.67 6.48 -4.95
C ILE A 87 -12.54 7.73 -4.88
N THR A 88 -12.97 8.09 -3.67
CA THR A 88 -13.66 9.36 -3.37
C THR A 88 -12.95 10.12 -2.26
N ILE A 89 -13.04 11.45 -2.27
CA ILE A 89 -12.59 12.31 -1.18
C ILE A 89 -13.83 12.96 -0.58
N SER A 90 -13.97 12.93 0.75
CA SER A 90 -15.09 13.56 1.46
C SER A 90 -14.65 14.24 2.76
N ASP A 91 -15.52 15.10 3.28
CA ASP A 91 -15.35 15.77 4.58
C ASP A 91 -16.25 15.15 5.67
N THR A 92 -16.62 13.88 5.50
CA THR A 92 -17.45 13.17 6.47
C THR A 92 -16.65 12.83 7.73
N LYS A 93 -17.28 12.25 8.76
CA LYS A 93 -16.53 11.75 9.91
C LYS A 93 -16.13 10.31 9.68
N SER A 94 -14.90 9.98 10.04
CA SER A 94 -14.39 8.61 10.01
C SER A 94 -14.09 8.07 11.39
N ASP A 95 -14.16 6.75 11.50
CA ASP A 95 -13.78 5.91 12.63
C ASP A 95 -12.74 4.85 12.18
N SER A 96 -12.12 5.05 11.01
CA SER A 96 -11.08 4.16 10.49
C SER A 96 -9.77 4.30 11.27
N TYR A 97 -9.07 3.17 11.45
CA TYR A 97 -7.70 3.11 11.98
C TYR A 97 -6.65 3.08 10.86
N THR A 98 -7.08 3.21 9.61
CA THR A 98 -6.21 3.35 8.44
C THR A 98 -6.16 4.82 8.06
N TYR A 99 -4.97 5.35 7.81
CA TYR A 99 -4.80 6.74 7.39
C TYR A 99 -3.60 6.92 6.47
N ILE A 100 -3.58 8.02 5.74
CA ILE A 100 -2.48 8.43 4.88
C ILE A 100 -2.17 9.91 5.10
N ASP A 101 -0.89 10.25 5.17
CA ASP A 101 -0.42 11.64 5.18
C ASP A 101 -0.18 12.10 3.74
N VAL A 102 -0.77 13.23 3.37
CA VAL A 102 -0.65 13.83 2.05
C VAL A 102 0.18 15.10 2.18
N GLU A 103 1.46 14.99 1.86
CA GLU A 103 2.42 16.08 2.01
C GLU A 103 2.64 16.87 0.73
N SER A 104 2.75 16.21 -0.43
CA SER A 104 2.94 16.91 -1.70
C SER A 104 1.62 17.47 -2.23
N GLY A 105 0.50 16.84 -1.87
CA GLY A 105 -0.82 17.08 -2.48
C GLY A 105 -1.07 16.22 -3.71
N LYS A 106 -0.27 15.17 -3.90
CA LYS A 106 -0.38 14.24 -5.04
C LYS A 106 -0.31 12.81 -4.55
N LEU A 107 -1.45 12.14 -4.65
CA LEU A 107 -1.59 10.73 -4.34
C LEU A 107 -1.51 9.91 -5.62
N ILE A 108 -0.83 8.78 -5.54
CA ILE A 108 -0.81 7.79 -6.60
C ILE A 108 -1.32 6.45 -6.09
N VAL A 109 -1.91 5.71 -7.01
CA VAL A 109 -2.39 4.35 -6.82
C VAL A 109 -1.68 3.47 -7.83
N ILE A 110 -1.03 2.42 -7.34
CA ILE A 110 -0.18 1.52 -8.13
C ILE A 110 -0.33 0.09 -7.63
N ASN A 111 -0.02 -0.88 -8.49
CA ASN A 111 0.18 -2.25 -8.05
C ASN A 111 1.46 -2.33 -7.20
N ALA A 112 1.47 -3.16 -6.16
CA ALA A 112 2.63 -3.31 -5.29
C ALA A 112 3.80 -3.97 -6.04
N SER A 113 3.51 -4.94 -6.91
CA SER A 113 4.49 -5.56 -7.81
C SER A 113 5.15 -4.55 -8.75
N GLU A 114 4.36 -3.63 -9.31
CA GLU A 114 4.84 -2.53 -10.17
C GLU A 114 5.77 -1.58 -9.41
N LEU A 115 5.40 -1.25 -8.16
CA LEU A 115 6.24 -0.44 -7.26
C LEU A 115 7.59 -1.13 -7.00
N VAL A 116 7.57 -2.42 -6.64
CA VAL A 116 8.80 -3.20 -6.42
C VAL A 116 9.67 -3.17 -7.66
N GLN A 117 9.10 -3.49 -8.82
CA GLN A 117 9.82 -3.58 -10.07
C GLN A 117 10.45 -2.25 -10.46
N CYS A 118 9.68 -1.16 -10.45
CA CYS A 118 10.16 0.13 -10.95
C CYS A 118 11.12 0.84 -9.97
N LEU A 119 11.04 0.56 -8.67
CA LEU A 119 12.04 1.07 -7.73
C LEU A 119 13.34 0.25 -7.76
N ALA A 120 13.27 -1.07 -8.01
CA ALA A 120 14.46 -1.90 -8.20
C ALA A 120 15.17 -1.62 -9.54
N TYR A 121 14.43 -1.21 -10.57
CA TYR A 121 14.92 -0.91 -11.91
C TYR A 121 14.44 0.48 -12.37
N PRO A 122 15.10 1.57 -11.93
CA PRO A 122 14.64 2.96 -12.16
C PRO A 122 14.57 3.38 -13.63
N GLU A 123 15.13 2.61 -14.56
CA GLU A 123 14.98 2.81 -16.00
C GLU A 123 13.59 2.45 -16.54
N LEU A 124 12.79 1.71 -15.76
CA LEU A 124 11.42 1.33 -16.12
C LEU A 124 10.45 2.47 -15.82
N GLU A 125 9.48 2.66 -16.70
CA GLU A 125 8.40 3.60 -16.49
C GLU A 125 7.32 2.95 -15.62
N MET A 126 7.06 3.53 -14.44
CA MET A 126 6.05 3.02 -13.50
C MET A 126 4.63 3.21 -14.02
N GLU A 127 3.89 2.11 -14.16
CA GLU A 127 2.47 2.14 -14.52
C GLU A 127 1.60 2.61 -13.35
N ILE A 128 1.12 3.86 -13.43
CA ILE A 128 0.23 4.44 -12.42
C ILE A 128 -1.24 4.17 -12.77
N LEU A 129 -1.94 3.42 -11.91
CA LEU A 129 -3.37 3.12 -12.07
C LEU A 129 -4.25 4.36 -11.91
N LEU A 130 -3.91 5.22 -10.96
CA LEU A 130 -4.58 6.50 -10.74
C LEU A 130 -3.62 7.51 -10.14
N LYS A 131 -3.61 8.72 -10.70
CA LYS A 131 -2.99 9.89 -10.10
C LYS A 131 -4.07 10.88 -9.67
N ILE A 132 -3.98 11.36 -8.43
CA ILE A 132 -4.87 12.37 -7.87
C ILE A 132 -4.01 13.58 -7.51
N ASP A 133 -4.06 14.60 -8.36
CA ASP A 133 -3.36 15.87 -8.15
C ASP A 133 -4.23 16.88 -7.39
N ASN A 134 -3.57 17.86 -6.76
CA ASN A 134 -4.21 18.95 -6.01
C ASN A 134 -5.10 18.46 -4.87
N VAL A 135 -4.72 17.35 -4.23
CA VAL A 135 -5.29 16.95 -2.94
C VAL A 135 -4.82 17.94 -1.90
N ASP A 136 -5.71 18.42 -1.04
CA ASP A 136 -5.30 19.27 0.06
C ASP A 136 -4.29 18.54 0.94
N ARG A 137 -3.26 19.24 1.40
CA ARG A 137 -2.30 18.64 2.32
C ARG A 137 -2.93 18.33 3.67
N GLY A 138 -2.45 17.26 4.29
CA GLY A 138 -2.83 16.80 5.62
C GLY A 138 -3.17 15.33 5.66
N ILE A 139 -3.73 14.92 6.79
CA ILE A 139 -4.00 13.52 7.08
C ILE A 139 -5.40 13.17 6.59
N TYR A 140 -5.51 12.02 5.94
CA TYR A 140 -6.76 11.44 5.51
C TYR A 140 -6.95 10.08 6.17
N SER A 141 -8.09 9.85 6.81
CA SER A 141 -8.48 8.48 7.13
C SER A 141 -8.95 7.77 5.87
N VAL A 142 -8.69 6.47 5.79
CA VAL A 142 -9.00 5.63 4.62
C VAL A 142 -10.08 4.65 5.03
N LYS A 143 -11.30 4.84 4.52
CA LYS A 143 -12.39 3.85 4.59
C LYS A 143 -12.39 3.01 3.33
N TYR A 144 -12.74 1.74 3.45
CA TYR A 144 -12.70 0.83 2.32
C TYR A 144 -13.76 -0.27 2.41
N ASP A 145 -14.24 -0.70 1.24
CA ASP A 145 -15.01 -1.93 1.01
C ASP A 145 -14.23 -2.76 -0.02
N GLY A 146 -13.26 -3.51 0.51
CA GLY A 146 -12.14 -4.06 -0.26
C GLY A 146 -11.39 -2.96 -1.04
N ILE A 147 -10.69 -3.36 -2.11
CA ILE A 147 -10.06 -2.40 -3.03
C ILE A 147 -11.05 -1.77 -4.04
N LYS A 148 -12.31 -2.24 -4.08
CA LYS A 148 -13.31 -1.74 -5.03
C LYS A 148 -13.73 -0.31 -4.72
N ASN A 149 -13.91 0.00 -3.44
CA ASN A 149 -14.33 1.32 -2.99
C ASN A 149 -13.42 1.79 -1.88
N ILE A 150 -12.70 2.87 -2.13
CA ILE A 150 -11.84 3.53 -1.15
C ILE A 150 -12.34 4.98 -0.98
N GLU A 151 -12.50 5.41 0.26
CA GLU A 151 -12.89 6.77 0.60
C GLU A 151 -11.82 7.41 1.48
N LEU A 152 -11.31 8.54 1.04
CA LEU A 152 -10.37 9.39 1.77
C LEU A 152 -11.15 10.49 2.48
N ILE A 153 -11.00 10.56 3.79
CA ILE A 153 -11.74 11.50 4.63
C ILE A 153 -10.74 12.40 5.33
N LYS A 154 -10.83 13.71 5.11
CA LYS A 154 -9.84 14.65 5.67
C LYS A 154 -9.98 14.77 7.19
N GLU A 155 -8.90 14.54 7.90
CA GLU A 155 -8.85 14.54 9.36
C GLU A 155 -8.13 15.77 9.90
N ARG A 156 -8.42 16.09 11.17
CA ARG A 156 -7.75 17.18 11.90
C ARG A 156 -6.82 16.68 13.01
N VAL A 157 -6.70 15.37 13.17
CA VAL A 157 -5.98 14.74 14.28
C VAL A 157 -5.06 13.64 13.77
N HIS A 158 -3.95 13.42 14.47
CA HIS A 158 -3.07 12.27 14.28
C HIS A 158 -3.64 11.04 14.99
N PHE A 159 -3.47 9.88 14.37
CA PHE A 159 -3.85 8.59 14.91
C PHE A 159 -2.70 7.99 15.73
N SER A 160 -3.00 7.40 16.89
CA SER A 160 -2.00 6.73 17.74
C SER A 160 -1.80 5.25 17.39
N ASP A 161 -2.82 4.60 16.84
CA ASP A 161 -2.80 3.20 16.44
C ASP A 161 -3.25 3.09 14.98
N ALA A 162 -2.30 2.72 14.10
CA ALA A 162 -2.50 2.64 12.67
C ALA A 162 -2.56 1.19 12.18
N HIS A 163 -3.44 0.90 11.23
CA HIS A 163 -3.50 -0.37 10.52
C HIS A 163 -3.53 -0.10 9.01
N ASN A 164 -2.34 0.16 8.47
CA ASN A 164 -2.17 0.54 7.06
C ASN A 164 -1.74 -0.62 6.15
N VAL A 165 -1.56 -1.82 6.69
CA VAL A 165 -1.44 -3.06 5.92
C VAL A 165 -2.72 -3.86 6.11
N ILE A 166 -3.45 -4.08 5.02
CA ILE A 166 -4.81 -4.62 5.03
C ILE A 166 -4.83 -5.95 4.29
N GLU A 167 -5.20 -7.01 5.01
CA GLU A 167 -5.36 -8.35 4.46
C GLU A 167 -6.81 -8.52 3.96
N LEU A 168 -7.01 -8.59 2.63
CA LEU A 168 -8.33 -8.84 2.01
C LEU A 168 -8.61 -10.32 1.73
#